data_AF-A0A965BIT4-F1
#
_entry.id   AF-A0A965BIT4-F1
#
_cell.length_a   1.000
_cell.length_b   1.000
_cell.length_c   1.000
_cell.angle_alpha   90.00
_cell.angle_beta   90.00
_cell.angle_gamma   90.00
#
_symmetry.space_group_name_H-M   'P 1'
#
loop_
_entity.id
_entity.type
_entity.pdbx_description
1 polymer ?
#
loop_
_entity_poly.entity_id
_entity_poly.type
_entity_poly.pdbx_seq_one_letter_code
_entity_poly.pdbx_strand_id
1 'polypeptide(L)'
;ATALTFQIGANNGDTLALAIDGTQASTLNVAFTSANGLAGVAYQSSASAVISILDVAVNVVSEDRAELGAVQNRLESTIRSLAVASENTSAANSRIADADIASSMSELVRAQILQQAGVSVLAQANQAPSLVLQLLK
;
A
#
# COMPACT_ATOMS: atom_id res chain seq x y z
N ALA A 1 -11.28 -25.57 -4.90
CA ALA A 1 -10.41 -24.63 -5.66
C ALA A 1 -9.20 -24.16 -4.83
N THR A 2 -8.11 -23.75 -5.47
CA THR A 2 -6.99 -23.09 -4.78
C THR A 2 -7.34 -21.60 -4.62
N ALA A 3 -7.52 -21.14 -3.39
CA ALA A 3 -7.83 -19.72 -3.14
C ALA A 3 -6.64 -18.84 -3.54
N LEU A 4 -6.91 -17.78 -4.30
CA LEU A 4 -5.95 -16.72 -4.59
C LEU A 4 -5.91 -15.77 -3.39
N THR A 5 -4.75 -15.60 -2.78
CA THR A 5 -4.56 -14.68 -1.65
C THR A 5 -3.82 -13.43 -2.11
N PHE A 6 -4.45 -12.27 -1.96
CA PHE A 6 -3.85 -10.97 -2.22
C PHE A 6 -3.35 -10.35 -0.91
N GLN A 7 -2.12 -9.87 -0.88
CA GLN A 7 -1.64 -9.00 0.20
C GLN A 7 -2.15 -7.58 -0.08
N ILE A 8 -3.00 -7.06 0.79
CA ILE A 8 -3.70 -5.78 0.59
C ILE A 8 -3.27 -4.71 1.59
N GLY A 9 -2.37 -4.99 2.54
CA GLY A 9 -1.86 -3.98 3.47
C GLY A 9 -0.35 -4.02 3.66
N ALA A 10 0.16 -3.04 4.40
CA ALA A 10 1.58 -2.92 4.71
C ALA A 10 2.04 -3.91 5.81
N ASN A 11 1.11 -4.43 6.61
CA ASN A 11 1.42 -5.32 7.72
C ASN A 11 1.22 -6.79 7.36
N ASN A 12 1.96 -7.66 8.05
CA ASN A 12 1.75 -9.10 7.93
C ASN A 12 0.34 -9.47 8.41
N GLY A 13 -0.39 -10.24 7.61
CA GLY A 13 -1.76 -10.67 7.91
C GLY A 13 -2.86 -9.88 7.20
N ASP A 14 -2.54 -8.72 6.61
CA ASP A 14 -3.48 -7.92 5.79
C ASP A 14 -3.70 -8.59 4.42
N THR A 15 -4.43 -9.70 4.41
CA THR A 15 -4.67 -10.51 3.22
C THR A 15 -6.15 -10.60 2.85
N LEU A 16 -6.42 -10.71 1.56
CA LEU A 16 -7.74 -10.93 0.99
C LEU A 16 -7.69 -12.23 0.19
N ALA A 17 -8.43 -13.24 0.65
CA ALA A 17 -8.61 -14.47 -0.10
C ALA A 17 -9.79 -14.34 -1.07
N LEU A 18 -9.60 -14.85 -2.28
CA LEU A 18 -10.61 -15.00 -3.31
C LEU A 18 -10.60 -16.46 -3.76
N ALA A 19 -11.74 -17.13 -3.65
CA ALA A 19 -11.93 -18.46 -4.19
C ALA A 19 -12.99 -18.40 -5.29
N ILE A 20 -12.66 -18.91 -6.47
CA ILE A 20 -13.64 -19.16 -7.54
C ILE A 20 -13.75 -20.68 -7.61
N ASP A 21 -14.90 -21.22 -7.24
CA ASP A 21 -15.13 -22.67 -7.27
C ASP A 21 -16.45 -22.99 -7.98
N GLY A 22 -16.51 -24.17 -8.58
CA GLY A 22 -17.77 -24.67 -9.15
C GLY A 22 -18.20 -24.04 -10.49
N THR A 23 -17.43 -23.16 -11.12
CA THR A 23 -17.77 -22.55 -12.44
C THR A 23 -17.41 -23.39 -13.66
N GLN A 24 -16.84 -24.59 -13.47
CA GLN A 24 -16.50 -25.46 -14.59
C GLN A 24 -17.75 -26.12 -15.18
N ALA A 25 -17.73 -26.35 -16.50
CA ALA A 25 -18.86 -26.98 -17.20
C ALA A 25 -19.22 -28.38 -16.62
N SER A 26 -18.22 -29.10 -16.11
CA SER A 26 -18.38 -30.39 -15.44
C SER A 26 -19.02 -30.28 -14.05
N THR A 27 -18.74 -29.21 -13.30
CA THR A 27 -19.31 -28.97 -11.96
C THR A 27 -20.71 -28.36 -12.04
N LEU A 28 -20.97 -27.54 -13.05
CA LEU A 28 -22.28 -26.95 -13.35
C LEU A 28 -23.22 -27.89 -14.11
N ASN A 29 -22.75 -29.10 -14.43
CA ASN A 29 -23.53 -30.15 -15.08
C ASN A 29 -24.11 -29.78 -16.47
N VAL A 30 -23.49 -28.83 -17.16
CA VAL A 30 -23.89 -28.34 -18.50
C VAL A 30 -23.38 -29.23 -19.64
N ALA A 31 -22.75 -30.36 -19.35
CA ALA A 31 -22.19 -31.28 -20.35
C ALA A 31 -23.24 -32.12 -21.11
N PHE A 32 -24.54 -31.94 -20.84
CA PHE A 32 -25.67 -32.59 -21.55
C PHE A 32 -25.46 -34.08 -21.87
N THR A 33 -24.97 -34.85 -20.90
CA THR A 33 -24.71 -36.29 -21.06
C THR A 33 -25.94 -37.14 -20.72
N SER A 34 -25.98 -38.40 -21.18
CA SER A 34 -27.03 -39.36 -20.78
C SER A 34 -27.13 -39.56 -19.27
N ALA A 35 -26.03 -39.34 -18.53
CA ALA A 35 -26.01 -39.44 -17.07
C ALA A 35 -26.94 -38.41 -16.38
N ASN A 36 -27.24 -37.30 -17.06
CA ASN A 36 -28.15 -36.27 -16.58
C ASN A 36 -29.59 -36.43 -17.10
N GLY A 37 -29.89 -37.50 -17.84
CA GLY A 37 -31.21 -37.73 -18.46
C GLY A 37 -31.53 -36.79 -19.63
N LEU A 38 -30.53 -36.08 -20.16
CA LEU A 38 -30.65 -35.01 -21.16
C LEU A 38 -30.06 -35.37 -22.54
N ALA A 39 -29.77 -36.65 -22.79
CA ALA A 39 -29.23 -37.08 -24.07
C ALA A 39 -30.26 -36.93 -25.21
N GLY A 40 -30.20 -35.78 -25.87
CA GLY A 40 -31.11 -35.38 -26.94
C GLY A 40 -32.18 -34.41 -26.45
N VAL A 41 -32.13 -33.17 -26.95
CA VAL A 41 -33.16 -32.14 -26.76
C VAL A 41 -34.38 -32.45 -27.64
N ALA A 42 -34.84 -33.70 -27.64
CA ALA A 42 -35.91 -34.17 -28.54
C ALA A 42 -37.31 -34.09 -27.90
N TYR A 43 -37.41 -33.91 -26.57
CA TYR A 43 -38.67 -33.85 -25.83
C TYR A 43 -38.83 -32.54 -25.05
N GLN A 44 -40.06 -32.00 -24.98
CA GLN A 44 -40.38 -30.76 -24.24
C GLN A 44 -39.95 -30.81 -22.77
N SER A 45 -40.14 -31.95 -22.08
CA SER A 45 -39.70 -32.11 -20.69
C SER A 45 -38.17 -32.05 -20.55
N SER A 46 -37.43 -32.55 -21.55
CA SER A 46 -35.97 -32.48 -21.59
C SER A 46 -35.48 -31.05 -21.85
N ALA A 47 -36.18 -30.29 -22.70
CA ALA A 47 -35.88 -28.89 -22.97
C ALA A 47 -36.10 -28.00 -21.73
N SER A 48 -37.19 -28.19 -20.98
CA SER A 48 -37.41 -27.44 -19.73
C SER A 48 -36.35 -27.74 -18.66
N ALA A 49 -35.91 -29.00 -18.56
CA ALA A 49 -34.83 -29.38 -17.65
C ALA A 49 -33.46 -28.78 -18.06
N VAL A 50 -33.16 -28.76 -19.37
CA VAL A 50 -31.97 -28.09 -19.93
C VAL A 50 -31.94 -26.61 -19.54
N ILE A 51 -33.06 -25.90 -19.75
CA ILE A 51 -33.16 -24.46 -19.44
C ILE A 51 -32.91 -24.23 -17.95
N SER A 52 -33.52 -25.05 -17.08
CA SER A 52 -33.32 -24.92 -15.62
C SER A 52 -31.86 -25.13 -15.20
N ILE A 53 -31.14 -26.07 -15.82
CA ILE A 53 -29.70 -26.29 -15.54
C ILE A 53 -28.88 -25.09 -16.01
N LEU A 54 -29.18 -24.55 -17.19
CA LEU A 54 -28.52 -23.36 -17.72
C LEU A 54 -28.78 -22.13 -16.84
N ASP A 55 -29.99 -21.93 -16.35
CA ASP A 55 -30.32 -20.82 -15.45
C ASP A 55 -29.53 -20.91 -14.14
N VAL A 56 -29.42 -22.10 -13.56
CA VAL A 56 -28.59 -22.33 -12.38
C VAL A 56 -27.12 -22.04 -12.68
N ALA A 57 -26.61 -22.52 -13.82
CA ALA A 57 -25.23 -22.28 -14.24
C ALA A 57 -24.93 -20.78 -14.44
N VAL A 58 -25.85 -20.04 -15.07
CA VAL A 58 -25.74 -18.59 -15.26
C VAL A 58 -25.78 -17.86 -13.92
N ASN A 59 -26.62 -18.28 -12.98
CA ASN A 59 -26.68 -17.68 -11.65
C ASN A 59 -25.38 -17.87 -10.89
N VAL A 60 -24.81 -19.09 -10.87
CA VAL A 60 -23.52 -19.37 -10.20
C VAL A 60 -22.40 -18.51 -10.79
N VAL A 61 -22.29 -18.44 -12.12
CA VAL A 61 -21.29 -17.59 -12.78
C VAL A 61 -21.51 -16.11 -12.47
N SER A 62 -22.77 -15.67 -12.35
CA SER A 62 -23.11 -14.28 -12.04
C SER A 62 -22.79 -13.93 -10.59
N GLU A 63 -22.99 -14.86 -9.65
CA GLU A 63 -22.58 -14.70 -8.24
C GLU A 63 -21.07 -14.55 -8.12
N ASP A 64 -20.29 -15.43 -8.76
CA ASP A 64 -18.83 -15.34 -8.76
C ASP A 64 -18.34 -14.02 -9.39
N ARG A 65 -18.99 -13.54 -10.47
CA ARG A 65 -18.69 -12.24 -11.06
C ARG A 65 -19.01 -11.08 -10.12
N ALA A 66 -20.07 -11.18 -9.34
CA ALA A 66 -20.43 -10.18 -8.34
C ALA A 66 -19.40 -10.15 -7.20
N GLU A 67 -18.94 -11.32 -6.74
CA GLU A 67 -17.87 -11.42 -5.73
C GLU A 67 -16.56 -10.81 -6.25
N LEU A 68 -16.19 -11.09 -7.51
CA LEU A 68 -15.04 -10.47 -8.16
C LEU A 68 -15.17 -8.94 -8.20
N GLY A 69 -16.34 -8.40 -8.53
CA GLY A 69 -16.60 -6.97 -8.51
C GLY A 69 -16.50 -6.35 -7.11
N ALA A 70 -16.95 -7.07 -6.09
CA ALA A 70 -16.82 -6.64 -4.70
C ALA A 70 -15.36 -6.63 -4.24
N VAL A 71 -14.60 -7.67 -4.59
CA VAL A 71 -13.15 -7.75 -4.32
C VAL A 71 -12.41 -6.63 -5.04
N GLN A 72 -12.71 -6.33 -6.30
CA GLN A 72 -12.12 -5.19 -7.02
C GLN A 72 -12.37 -3.86 -6.30
N ASN A 73 -13.62 -3.59 -5.88
CA ASN A 73 -13.93 -2.37 -5.12
C ASN A 73 -13.14 -2.27 -3.81
N ARG A 74 -13.00 -3.40 -3.10
CA ARG A 74 -12.19 -3.44 -1.88
C ARG A 74 -10.71 -3.18 -2.18
N LEU A 75 -10.16 -3.78 -3.23
CA LEU A 75 -8.78 -3.56 -3.65
C LEU A 75 -8.54 -2.08 -4.00
N GLU A 76 -9.42 -1.47 -4.78
CA GLU A 76 -9.32 -0.04 -5.11
C GLU A 76 -9.38 0.86 -3.87
N SER A 77 -10.31 0.58 -2.95
CA SER A 77 -10.40 1.34 -1.69
C SER A 77 -9.14 1.18 -0.84
N THR A 78 -8.57 -0.01 -0.85
CA THR A 78 -7.36 -0.31 -0.07
C THR A 78 -6.15 0.36 -0.69
N ILE A 79 -6.02 0.34 -2.03
CA ILE A 79 -4.98 1.08 -2.77
C ILE A 79 -5.04 2.57 -2.44
N ARG A 80 -6.22 3.19 -2.48
CA ARG A 80 -6.39 4.60 -2.12
C ARG A 80 -5.97 4.88 -0.68
N SER A 81 -6.37 4.01 0.25
CA SER A 81 -6.02 4.17 1.67
C SER A 81 -4.52 4.02 1.91
N LEU A 82 -3.88 3.06 1.25
CA LEU A 82 -2.44 2.83 1.34
C LEU A 82 -1.63 3.96 0.71
N ALA A 83 -2.09 4.53 -0.40
CA ALA A 83 -1.46 5.69 -1.02
C ALA A 83 -1.45 6.90 -0.07
N VAL A 84 -2.58 7.18 0.60
CA VAL A 84 -2.67 8.25 1.61
C VAL A 84 -1.76 7.96 2.81
N ALA A 85 -1.73 6.71 3.30
CA ALA A 85 -0.85 6.32 4.39
C ALA A 85 0.64 6.49 4.01
N SER A 86 1.00 6.13 2.77
CA SER A 86 2.35 6.30 2.23
C SER A 86 2.74 7.78 2.14
N GLU A 87 1.84 8.64 1.65
CA GLU A 87 2.07 10.08 1.57
C GLU A 87 2.27 10.69 2.97
N ASN A 88 1.40 10.34 3.92
CA ASN A 88 1.52 10.80 5.30
C ASN A 88 2.82 10.34 5.97
N THR A 89 3.22 9.09 5.73
CA THR A 89 4.47 8.54 6.29
C THR A 89 5.69 9.22 5.67
N SER A 90 5.68 9.45 4.35
CA SER A 90 6.74 10.18 3.66
C SER A 90 6.85 11.62 4.17
N ALA A 91 5.73 12.33 4.34
CA ALA A 91 5.70 13.67 4.89
C ALA A 91 6.19 13.73 6.35
N ALA A 92 5.81 12.75 7.18
CA ALA A 92 6.31 12.62 8.54
C ALA A 92 7.83 12.39 8.56
N ASN A 93 8.35 11.51 7.69
CA ASN A 93 9.78 11.25 7.57
C ASN A 93 10.54 12.50 7.09
N SER A 94 10.02 13.23 6.11
CA SER A 94 10.59 14.50 5.66
C SER A 94 10.69 15.51 6.80
N ARG A 95 9.65 15.65 7.62
CA ARG A 95 9.67 16.58 8.77
C ARG A 95 10.72 16.19 9.82
N ILE A 96 10.89 14.89 10.07
CA ILE A 96 11.92 14.39 10.99
C ILE A 96 13.31 14.68 10.41
N ALA A 97 13.54 14.33 9.15
CA ALA A 97 14.81 14.58 8.47
C ALA A 97 15.15 16.09 8.42
N ASP A 98 14.18 16.94 8.11
CA ASP A 98 14.36 18.40 8.08
C ASP A 98 14.66 18.97 9.48
N ALA A 99 14.02 18.44 10.53
CA ALA A 99 14.30 18.84 11.92
C ALA A 99 15.71 18.44 12.37
N ASP A 100 16.16 17.24 12.01
CA ASP A 100 17.51 16.75 12.31
C ASP A 100 18.59 17.51 11.52
N ILE A 101 18.30 17.88 10.26
CA ILE A 101 19.19 18.76 9.49
C ILE A 101 19.23 20.16 10.12
N ALA A 102 18.11 20.71 10.53
CA ALA A 102 18.07 22.03 11.17
C ALA A 102 18.84 22.07 12.51
N SER A 103 18.75 21.02 13.33
CA SER A 103 19.51 20.95 14.59
C SER A 103 21.01 20.83 14.33
N SER A 104 21.44 19.93 13.44
CA SER A 104 22.85 19.75 13.10
C SER A 104 23.48 20.98 12.43
N MET A 105 22.73 21.68 11.57
CA MET A 105 23.16 22.96 10.99
C MET A 105 23.28 24.06 12.05
N SER A 106 22.37 24.12 13.02
CA SER A 106 22.45 25.09 14.12
C SER A 106 23.69 24.84 14.99
N GLU A 107 24.02 23.58 15.26
CA GLU A 107 25.24 23.20 15.98
C GLU A 107 26.50 23.52 15.18
N LEU A 108 26.51 23.23 13.87
CA LEU A 108 27.61 23.57 12.95
C LEU A 108 27.86 25.09 12.94
N VAL A 109 26.80 25.89 12.77
CA VAL A 109 26.88 27.35 12.75
C VAL A 109 27.35 27.87 14.11
N ARG A 110 26.83 27.33 15.22
CA ARG A 110 27.30 27.69 16.57
C ARG A 110 28.79 27.40 16.75
N ALA A 111 29.26 26.24 16.29
CA ALA A 111 30.66 25.88 16.34
C ALA A 111 31.53 26.83 15.48
N GLN A 112 31.09 27.19 14.27
CA GLN A 112 31.79 28.15 13.42
C GLN A 112 31.85 29.56 14.03
N ILE A 113 30.74 30.04 14.61
CA ILE A 113 30.71 31.34 15.30
C ILE A 113 31.66 31.32 16.51
N LEU A 114 31.67 30.25 17.30
CA LEU A 114 32.59 30.12 18.43
C LEU A 114 34.06 30.10 17.98
N GLN A 115 34.38 29.45 16.86
CA GLN A 115 35.73 29.47 16.29
C GLN A 115 36.13 30.88 15.84
N GLN A 116 35.26 31.57 15.11
CA GLN A 116 35.53 32.93 14.63
C GLN A 116 35.62 33.95 15.78
N ALA A 117 34.74 33.83 16.78
CA ALA A 117 34.78 34.62 18.00
C ALA A 117 36.03 34.31 18.82
N GLY A 118 36.43 33.04 18.96
CA GLY A 118 37.65 32.64 19.63
C GLY A 118 38.90 33.28 19.01
N VAL A 119 39.00 33.28 17.68
CA VAL A 119 40.09 33.96 16.95
C VAL A 119 40.05 35.47 17.15
N SER A 120 38.87 36.09 17.08
CA SER A 120 38.71 37.55 17.28
C SER A 120 39.05 37.97 18.72
N VAL A 121 38.59 37.22 19.72
CA VAL A 121 38.89 37.44 21.14
C VAL A 121 40.37 37.23 21.41
N LEU A 122 41.00 36.19 20.86
CA LEU A 122 42.46 35.99 20.93
C LEU A 122 43.23 37.17 20.31
N ALA A 123 42.79 37.66 19.14
CA ALA A 123 43.41 38.81 18.51
C ALA A 123 43.30 40.09 19.37
N GLN A 124 42.15 40.30 20.00
CA GLN A 124 41.89 41.46 20.86
C GLN A 124 42.64 41.35 22.21
N ALA A 125 42.69 40.15 22.79
CA ALA A 125 43.47 39.85 23.99
C ALA A 125 44.98 40.00 23.77
N ASN A 126 45.48 39.75 22.55
CA ASN A 126 46.90 39.98 22.22
C ASN A 126 47.26 41.46 22.04
N GLN A 127 46.29 42.34 21.73
CA GLN A 127 46.54 43.79 21.58
C GLN A 127 46.48 44.55 22.91
N ALA A 128 45.67 44.10 23.87
CA ALA A 128 45.52 44.77 25.17
C ALA A 128 46.83 44.92 25.97
N PRO A 129 47.74 43.93 26.05
CA PRO A 129 49.02 44.06 26.76
C PRO A 129 49.95 45.12 26.15
N SER A 130 49.91 45.30 24.82
CA SER A 130 50.75 46.27 24.11
C SER A 130 50.33 47.72 24.40
N LEU A 131 49.02 47.97 24.53
CA LEU A 131 48.47 49.26 24.96
C LEU A 131 48.84 49.60 26.41
N VAL A 132 48.81 48.62 27.31
CA VAL A 132 49.24 48.82 28.71
C VAL A 132 50.74 49.15 28.78
N LEU A 133 51.57 48.56 27.93
CA LEU A 133 53.00 48.87 27.85
C LEU A 133 53.30 50.29 27.31
N GLN A 134 52.37 50.90 26.56
CA GLN A 134 52.48 52.30 26.13
C GLN A 134 52.10 53.28 27.24
N LEU A 135 51.23 52.89 28.18
CA LEU A 135 50.85 53.71 29.34
C LEU A 135 51.88 53.68 30.48
N LEU A 136 52.83 52.74 30.44
CA LEU A 136 53.92 52.60 31.41
C LEU A 136 55.26 53.23 30.93
N LYS A 137 55.26 53.91 29.78
CA LYS A 137 56.39 54.72 29.29
C LYS A 137 56.07 56.19 29.47
#